data_AF-Q1NCL2-F1
#
_entry.id   AF-Q1NCL2-F1
#
_cell.length_a   1.000
_cell.length_b   1.000
_cell.length_c   1.000
_cell.angle_alpha   90.00
_cell.angle_beta   90.00
_cell.angle_gamma   90.00
#
_symmetry.space_group_name_H-M   'P 1'
#
loop_
_entity.id
_entity.type
_entity.pdbx_description
1 polymer ?
#
loop_
_entity_poly.entity_id
_entity_poly.type
_entity_poly.pdbx_seq_one_letter_code
_entity_poly.pdbx_strand_id
1 'polypeptide(L)'
;MPDRENDPVYYRLDRMIEPRLSEKLGCAPDDWDIDAWLADSFGVWRDEKQDVVLRIHASAASRAREWRFHRNQQIEQLENGDLLIRFTSGGMRELAEHLFTWGNELIIEQPVALIEMMRQRIMAALTMLPPEAASPNTTIFVAPTMHG
;
A
#
# COMPACT_ATOMS: atom_id res chain seq x y z
N MET A 1 -0.37 25.66 -16.22
CA MET A 1 0.02 24.61 -17.20
C MET A 1 -0.55 24.99 -18.56
N PRO A 2 0.13 24.70 -19.68
CA PRO A 2 -0.31 25.16 -20.99
C PRO A 2 -1.67 24.52 -21.31
N ASP A 3 -2.64 25.41 -21.46
CA ASP A 3 -4.09 25.23 -21.46
C ASP A 3 -4.71 24.80 -20.12
N ARG A 4 -5.38 25.80 -19.53
CA ARG A 4 -5.81 25.95 -18.13
C ARG A 4 -7.10 25.17 -17.79
N GLU A 5 -7.60 24.35 -18.72
CA GLU A 5 -8.90 23.68 -18.60
C GLU A 5 -8.82 22.33 -17.89
N ASN A 6 -7.62 21.79 -17.65
CA ASN A 6 -7.45 20.47 -17.03
C ASN A 6 -6.68 20.54 -15.72
N ASP A 7 -7.18 19.80 -14.72
CA ASP A 7 -6.46 19.51 -13.48
C ASP A 7 -5.11 18.84 -13.77
N PRO A 8 -4.11 18.95 -12.87
CA PRO A 8 -2.85 18.23 -13.03
C PRO A 8 -3.12 16.71 -13.09
N VAL A 9 -2.41 16.01 -13.98
CA VAL A 9 -2.56 14.56 -14.16
C VAL A 9 -1.24 13.85 -13.89
N TYR A 10 -1.35 12.61 -13.43
CA TYR A 10 -0.21 11.74 -13.21
C TYR A 10 0.29 11.14 -14.51
N TYR A 11 1.58 11.30 -14.76
CA TYR A 11 2.28 10.60 -15.82
C TYR A 11 3.29 9.61 -15.24
N ARG A 12 3.39 8.46 -15.89
CA ARG A 12 4.46 7.49 -15.65
C ARG A 12 5.68 7.88 -16.47
N LEU A 13 6.77 8.23 -15.81
CA LEU A 13 8.00 8.67 -16.47
C LEU A 13 8.55 7.59 -17.42
N ASP A 14 8.46 6.33 -17.03
CA ASP A 14 8.89 5.18 -17.84
C ASP A 14 8.04 4.93 -19.10
N ARG A 15 6.88 5.60 -19.21
CA ARG A 15 5.97 5.52 -20.36
C ARG A 15 6.00 6.77 -21.24
N MET A 16 6.83 7.77 -20.91
CA MET A 16 7.01 8.93 -21.76
C MET A 16 7.96 8.57 -22.91
N ILE A 17 7.49 8.77 -24.13
CA ILE A 17 8.27 8.56 -25.36
C ILE A 17 8.23 9.85 -26.20
N GLU A 18 9.26 10.08 -27.01
CA GLU A 18 9.39 11.26 -27.88
C GLU A 18 9.19 12.62 -27.17
N PRO A 19 9.99 12.96 -26.13
CA PRO A 19 9.88 14.27 -25.50
C PRO A 19 10.18 15.37 -26.52
N ARG A 20 9.30 16.37 -26.58
CA ARG A 20 9.49 17.58 -27.41
C ARG A 20 9.52 18.80 -26.52
N LEU A 21 10.43 19.72 -26.84
CA LEU A 21 10.48 21.00 -26.14
C LEU A 21 9.22 21.81 -26.48
N SER A 22 8.55 22.31 -25.44
CA SER A 22 7.40 23.19 -25.57
C SER A 22 7.86 24.63 -25.78
N GLU A 23 7.25 25.34 -26.73
CA GLU A 23 7.39 26.79 -26.92
C GLU A 23 6.63 27.60 -25.83
N LYS A 24 5.76 26.94 -25.06
CA LYS A 24 5.06 27.52 -23.90
C LYS A 24 5.84 27.20 -22.61
N LEU A 25 6.06 28.22 -21.77
CA LEU A 25 6.62 28.03 -20.42
C LEU A 25 5.63 27.33 -19.50
N GLY A 26 6.11 26.30 -18.79
CA GLY A 26 5.38 25.62 -17.73
C GLY A 26 5.70 26.23 -16.38
N CYS A 27 5.03 27.31 -16.00
CA CYS A 27 5.11 27.87 -14.64
C CYS A 27 3.94 27.37 -13.80
N ALA A 28 4.25 26.88 -12.59
CA ALA A 28 3.24 26.70 -11.56
C ALA A 28 2.76 28.08 -11.05
N PRO A 29 1.49 28.24 -10.70
CA PRO A 29 1.01 29.42 -9.98
C PRO A 29 1.76 29.65 -8.67
N ASP A 30 1.86 30.90 -8.22
CA ASP A 30 2.55 31.27 -6.97
C ASP A 30 1.88 30.66 -5.72
N ASP A 31 0.59 30.32 -5.81
CA ASP A 31 -0.23 29.70 -4.78
C ASP A 31 -0.34 28.17 -4.91
N TRP A 32 0.41 27.55 -5.84
CA TRP A 32 0.36 26.11 -6.05
C TRP A 32 1.28 25.37 -5.08
N ASP A 33 0.68 24.60 -4.19
CA ASP A 33 1.37 23.71 -3.25
C ASP A 33 1.30 22.26 -3.75
N ILE A 34 2.44 21.76 -4.23
CA ILE A 34 2.57 20.38 -4.70
C ILE A 34 2.35 19.37 -3.57
N ASP A 35 2.75 19.69 -2.33
CA ASP A 35 2.60 18.79 -1.18
C ASP A 35 1.13 18.70 -0.77
N ALA A 36 0.39 19.81 -0.81
CA ALA A 36 -1.05 19.83 -0.57
C ALA A 36 -1.82 19.08 -1.67
N TRP A 37 -1.41 19.23 -2.94
CA TRP A 37 -2.04 18.54 -4.06
C TRP A 37 -1.75 17.03 -4.06
N LEU A 38 -0.51 16.63 -3.77
CA LEU A 38 -0.10 15.22 -3.63
C LEU A 38 -0.70 14.56 -2.39
N ALA A 39 -0.94 15.32 -1.31
CA ALA A 39 -1.61 14.82 -0.11
C ALA A 39 -3.02 14.29 -0.40
N ASP A 40 -3.70 14.84 -1.40
CA ASP A 40 -5.04 14.39 -1.81
C ASP A 40 -5.02 13.31 -2.90
N SER A 41 -3.85 13.00 -3.45
CA SER A 41 -3.76 12.29 -4.72
C SER A 41 -2.79 11.11 -4.61
N PHE A 42 -3.27 9.93 -4.25
CA PHE A 42 -2.57 8.67 -4.50
C PHE A 42 -3.10 8.04 -5.80
N GLY A 43 -2.40 8.26 -6.92
CA GLY A 43 -2.56 7.48 -8.15
C GLY A 43 -3.64 7.93 -9.16
N VAL A 44 -3.49 7.44 -10.40
CA VAL A 44 -4.39 7.65 -11.57
C VAL A 44 -5.80 7.05 -11.34
N TRP A 45 -6.00 6.25 -10.30
CA TRP A 45 -7.27 5.63 -9.97
C TRP A 45 -7.78 6.22 -8.65
N ARG A 46 -8.85 7.03 -8.73
CA ARG A 46 -9.61 7.50 -7.58
C ARG A 46 -10.39 6.32 -6.98
N ASP A 47 -9.69 5.43 -6.29
CA ASP A 47 -10.36 4.51 -5.36
C ASP A 47 -10.88 5.33 -4.18
N GLU A 48 -12.12 5.07 -3.78
CA GLU A 48 -12.71 5.67 -2.59
C GLU A 48 -11.82 5.41 -1.37
N LYS A 49 -11.57 6.45 -0.56
CA LYS A 49 -10.78 6.31 0.67
C LYS A 49 -11.53 5.37 1.63
N GLN A 50 -10.84 4.39 2.18
CA GLN A 50 -11.41 3.43 3.13
C GLN A 50 -10.60 3.36 4.42
N ASP A 51 -11.28 3.04 5.51
CA ASP A 51 -10.64 2.81 6.80
C ASP A 51 -10.01 1.42 6.83
N VAL A 52 -8.68 1.41 6.95
CA VAL A 52 -7.85 0.23 7.02
C VAL A 52 -7.53 -0.07 8.47
N VAL A 53 -7.68 -1.34 8.84
CA VAL A 53 -7.29 -1.86 10.15
C VAL A 53 -6.44 -3.11 9.93
N LEU A 54 -5.19 -3.03 10.39
CA LEU A 54 -4.22 -4.13 10.34
C LEU A 54 -3.89 -4.56 11.76
N ARG A 55 -4.00 -5.85 12.06
CA ARG A 55 -3.49 -6.42 13.31
C ARG A 55 -2.15 -7.09 13.05
N ILE A 56 -1.08 -6.50 13.58
CA ILE A 56 0.27 -7.04 13.51
C ILE A 56 0.49 -7.99 14.67
N HIS A 57 1.02 -9.17 14.40
CA HIS A 57 1.36 -10.13 15.44
C HIS A 57 2.47 -9.61 16.36
N ALA A 58 2.44 -9.99 17.63
CA ALA A 58 3.45 -9.63 18.63
C ALA A 58 4.89 -9.91 18.15
N SER A 59 5.10 -10.98 17.37
CA SER A 59 6.40 -11.35 16.78
C SER A 59 6.98 -10.28 15.84
N ALA A 60 6.12 -9.47 15.20
CA ALA A 60 6.51 -8.40 14.27
C ALA A 60 6.26 -6.99 14.84
N ALA A 61 5.86 -6.87 16.11
CA ALA A 61 5.49 -5.60 16.73
C ALA A 61 6.64 -4.57 16.72
N SER A 62 7.89 -4.99 16.94
CA SER A 62 9.05 -4.09 16.90
C SER A 62 9.24 -3.48 15.51
N ARG A 63 9.22 -4.33 14.47
CA ARG A 63 9.30 -3.90 13.06
C ARG A 63 8.16 -2.95 12.69
N ALA A 64 6.94 -3.23 13.15
CA ALA A 64 5.77 -2.41 12.85
C ALA A 64 5.78 -1.03 13.50
N ARG A 65 6.39 -0.85 14.68
CA ARG A 65 6.54 0.48 15.31
C ARG A 65 7.42 1.43 14.49
N GLU A 66 8.42 0.88 13.79
CA GLU A 66 9.32 1.64 12.92
C GLU A 66 8.75 1.83 11.52
N TRP A 67 7.63 1.17 11.20
CA TRP A 67 7.03 1.20 9.88
C TRP A 67 5.89 2.20 9.74
N ARG A 68 5.97 3.01 8.69
CA ARG A 68 4.91 3.95 8.34
C ARG A 68 4.15 3.48 7.09
N PHE A 69 3.01 2.83 7.27
CA PHE A 69 2.04 2.50 6.23
C PHE A 69 1.35 3.76 5.67
N HIS A 70 1.02 4.71 6.54
CA HIS A 70 0.37 5.95 6.16
C HIS A 70 0.78 7.09 7.10
N ARG A 71 0.80 8.33 6.60
CA ARG A 71 1.22 9.51 7.37
C ARG A 71 0.39 9.73 8.64
N ASN A 72 -0.91 9.42 8.58
CA ASN A 72 -1.86 9.62 9.67
C ASN A 72 -2.20 8.30 10.38
N GLN A 73 -1.30 7.31 10.39
CA GLN A 73 -1.59 6.05 11.05
C GLN A 73 -1.62 6.20 12.58
N GLN A 74 -2.53 5.47 13.20
CA GLN A 74 -2.59 5.31 14.64
C GLN A 74 -2.17 3.89 14.98
N ILE A 75 -1.42 3.74 16.08
CA ILE A 75 -0.96 2.45 16.57
C ILE A 75 -1.47 2.28 17.99
N GLU A 76 -2.17 1.19 18.24
CA GLU A 76 -2.66 0.76 19.55
C GLU A 76 -1.96 -0.57 19.90
N GLN A 77 -1.47 -0.70 21.13
CA GLN A 77 -0.90 -1.96 21.61
C GLN A 77 -1.98 -2.74 22.37
N LEU A 78 -2.16 -4.00 21.99
CA LEU A 78 -3.14 -4.91 22.61
C LEU A 78 -2.52 -5.67 23.79
N GLU A 79 -3.36 -6.17 24.70
CA GLU A 79 -2.93 -6.90 25.90
C GLU A 79 -2.12 -8.17 25.59
N ASN A 80 -2.39 -8.81 24.45
CA ASN A 80 -1.67 -10.00 23.99
C ASN A 80 -0.31 -9.69 23.31
N GLY A 81 0.07 -8.41 23.24
CA GLY A 81 1.31 -7.97 22.60
C GLY A 81 1.20 -7.68 21.10
N ASP A 82 0.05 -7.97 20.46
CA ASP A 82 -0.22 -7.55 19.08
C ASP A 82 -0.32 -6.02 18.99
N LEU A 83 -0.15 -5.48 17.79
CA LEU A 83 -0.41 -4.07 17.48
C LEU A 83 -1.59 -3.95 16.54
N LEU A 84 -2.46 -2.99 16.80
CA LEU A 84 -3.53 -2.60 15.90
C LEU A 84 -3.16 -1.28 15.23
N ILE A 85 -3.02 -1.31 13.90
CA ILE A 85 -2.66 -0.15 13.09
C ILE A 85 -3.88 0.28 12.29
N ARG A 86 -4.26 1.56 12.44
CA ARG A 86 -5.44 2.14 11.77
C ARG A 86 -5.03 3.34 10.92
N PHE A 87 -5.55 3.43 9.71
CA PHE A 87 -5.38 4.61 8.85
C PHE A 87 -6.42 4.62 7.74
N THR A 88 -6.67 5.77 7.14
CA THR A 88 -7.55 5.91 5.97
C THR A 88 -6.70 6.04 4.71
N SER A 89 -6.96 5.20 3.70
CA SER A 89 -6.25 5.25 2.41
C SER A 89 -7.16 4.82 1.26
N GLY A 90 -6.91 5.34 0.05
CA GLY A 90 -7.36 4.70 -1.19
C GLY A 90 -6.32 3.68 -1.68
N GLY A 91 -6.52 3.11 -2.87
CA GLY A 91 -5.52 2.26 -3.53
C GLY A 91 -5.33 0.90 -2.84
N MET A 92 -6.42 0.13 -2.69
CA MET A 92 -6.38 -1.17 -2.01
C MET A 92 -5.45 -2.17 -2.70
N ARG A 93 -5.27 -2.03 -4.02
CA ARG A 93 -4.36 -2.88 -4.80
C ARG A 93 -2.91 -2.65 -4.42
N GLU A 94 -2.47 -1.39 -4.43
CA GLU A 94 -1.11 -0.99 -4.06
C GLU A 94 -0.81 -1.37 -2.61
N LEU A 95 -1.78 -1.16 -1.72
CA LEU A 95 -1.67 -1.57 -0.32
C LEU A 95 -1.55 -3.10 -0.20
N ALA A 96 -2.37 -3.89 -0.91
CA ALA A 96 -2.26 -5.35 -0.89
C ALA A 96 -0.89 -5.82 -1.39
N GLU A 97 -0.36 -5.24 -2.47
CA GLU A 97 0.97 -5.55 -2.99
C GLU A 97 2.08 -5.30 -1.96
N HIS A 98 1.99 -4.20 -1.23
CA HIS A 98 2.91 -3.89 -0.13
C HIS A 98 2.81 -4.89 1.03
N LEU A 99 1.59 -5.28 1.40
CA LEU A 99 1.33 -6.21 2.51
C LEU A 99 1.85 -7.63 2.24
N PHE A 100 2.15 -8.02 1.00
CA PHE A 100 2.85 -9.29 0.73
C PHE A 100 4.22 -9.37 1.44
N THR A 101 4.88 -8.23 1.68
CA THR A 101 6.17 -8.19 2.41
C THR A 101 6.04 -8.44 3.92
N TRP A 102 4.81 -8.64 4.40
CA TRP A 102 4.42 -8.92 5.77
C TRP A 102 3.73 -10.28 5.91
N GLY A 103 3.88 -11.17 4.93
CA GLY A 103 3.28 -12.51 4.98
C GLY A 103 3.56 -13.21 6.31
N ASN A 104 2.52 -13.79 6.92
CA ASN A 104 2.54 -14.44 8.23
C ASN A 104 2.79 -13.52 9.45
N GLU A 105 2.92 -12.21 9.27
CA GLU A 105 3.19 -11.25 10.35
C GLU A 105 2.00 -10.35 10.71
N LEU A 106 0.95 -10.34 9.88
CA LEU A 106 -0.25 -9.53 10.11
C LEU A 106 -1.54 -10.18 9.61
N ILE A 107 -2.65 -9.64 10.09
CA ILE A 107 -4.01 -9.92 9.65
C ILE A 107 -4.65 -8.61 9.17
N ILE A 108 -5.29 -8.65 8.01
CA ILE A 108 -6.10 -7.56 7.47
C ILE A 108 -7.49 -7.69 8.08
N GLU A 109 -7.87 -6.80 9.00
CA GLU A 109 -9.19 -6.84 9.65
C GLU A 109 -10.21 -6.04 8.85
N GLN A 110 -9.80 -4.90 8.26
CA GLN A 110 -10.63 -4.02 7.43
C GLN A 110 -9.77 -3.29 6.38
N PRO A 111 -10.36 -2.83 5.26
CA PRO A 111 -11.74 -3.05 4.82
C PRO A 111 -11.92 -4.40 4.10
N VAL A 112 -13.18 -4.80 3.88
CA VAL A 112 -13.50 -6.01 3.08
C VAL A 112 -12.88 -5.93 1.68
N ALA A 113 -12.87 -4.74 1.06
CA ALA A 113 -12.26 -4.57 -0.25
C ALA A 113 -10.76 -4.93 -0.27
N LEU A 114 -10.02 -4.62 0.80
CA LEU A 114 -8.60 -4.97 0.91
C LEU A 114 -8.40 -6.47 1.10
N ILE A 115 -9.29 -7.12 1.86
CA ILE A 115 -9.27 -8.58 2.05
C ILE A 115 -9.54 -9.29 0.71
N GLU A 116 -10.56 -8.84 -0.03
CA GLU A 116 -10.89 -9.38 -1.35
C GLU A 116 -9.76 -9.15 -2.36
N MET A 117 -9.17 -7.95 -2.35
CA MET A 117 -8.01 -7.63 -3.17
C MET A 117 -6.83 -8.55 -2.86
N MET A 118 -6.48 -8.73 -1.58
CA MET A 118 -5.41 -9.64 -1.17
C MET A 118 -5.70 -11.08 -1.63
N ARG A 119 -6.94 -11.56 -1.51
CA ARG A 119 -7.33 -12.89 -1.99
C ARG A 119 -7.11 -13.04 -3.49
N GLN A 120 -7.55 -12.06 -4.28
CA GLN A 120 -7.33 -12.05 -5.74
C GLN A 120 -5.84 -12.09 -6.08
N ARG A 121 -5.03 -11.32 -5.35
CA ARG A 121 -3.58 -11.29 -5.53
C ARG A 121 -2.92 -12.62 -5.18
N ILE A 122 -3.34 -13.28 -4.11
CA ILE A 122 -2.86 -14.62 -3.73
C ILE A 122 -3.22 -15.63 -4.83
N MET A 123 -4.46 -15.62 -5.31
CA MET A 123 -4.89 -16.50 -6.41
C MET A 123 -4.07 -16.27 -7.69
N ALA A 124 -3.82 -15.01 -8.04
CA ALA A 124 -2.97 -14.66 -9.19
C ALA A 124 -1.50 -15.09 -8.97
N ALA A 125 -0.97 -14.96 -7.75
CA ALA A 125 0.37 -15.41 -7.43
C ALA A 125 0.51 -16.94 -7.53
N LEU A 126 -0.54 -17.69 -7.16
CA LEU A 126 -0.56 -19.15 -7.31
C LEU A 126 -0.40 -19.59 -8.77
N THR A 127 -0.91 -18.83 -9.75
CA THR A 127 -0.73 -19.17 -11.17
C THR A 127 0.70 -18.96 -11.68
N MET A 128 1.56 -18.28 -10.91
CA MET A 128 2.96 -18.08 -11.26
C MET A 128 3.83 -19.28 -10.86
N LEU A 129 3.32 -20.16 -10.01
CA LEU A 129 4.01 -21.36 -9.57
C LEU A 129 3.85 -22.48 -10.61
N PRO A 130 4.86 -23.35 -10.77
CA PRO A 130 4.67 -24.57 -11.54
C PRO A 130 3.60 -25.47 -10.88
N PRO A 131 2.83 -26.26 -11.65
CA PRO A 131 1.67 -27.01 -11.14
C PRO A 131 1.99 -27.92 -9.92
N GLU A 132 3.20 -28.48 -9.87
CA GLU A 132 3.68 -29.34 -8.79
C GLU A 132 3.94 -28.58 -7.47
N ALA A 133 4.21 -27.27 -7.53
CA ALA A 133 4.49 -26.42 -6.36
C ALA A 133 3.24 -25.68 -5.84
N ALA A 134 2.12 -25.75 -6.56
CA ALA A 134 0.86 -25.10 -6.17
C ALA A 134 0.09 -25.86 -5.06
N SER A 135 0.55 -27.05 -4.66
CA SER A 135 -0.04 -27.81 -3.55
C SER A 135 0.55 -27.33 -2.21
N PRO A 136 -0.27 -26.89 -1.25
CA PRO A 136 0.23 -26.34 0.01
C PRO A 136 0.81 -27.47 0.88
N ASN A 137 2.13 -27.59 0.92
CA ASN A 137 2.80 -28.13 2.10
C ASN A 137 2.69 -27.07 3.20
N THR A 138 1.68 -27.18 4.06
CA THR A 138 1.49 -26.33 5.24
C THR A 138 2.65 -26.54 6.21
N THR A 139 3.76 -25.83 6.00
CA THR A 139 4.78 -25.61 7.03
C THR A 139 4.61 -24.19 7.52
N ILE A 140 3.88 -24.05 8.61
CA ILE A 140 3.86 -22.82 9.40
C ILE A 140 5.31 -22.60 9.85
N PHE A 141 5.96 -21.55 9.31
CA PHE A 141 7.23 -21.08 9.84
C PHE A 141 6.96 -20.47 11.22
N VAL A 142 7.10 -21.28 12.27
CA VAL A 142 7.18 -20.82 13.64
C VAL A 142 8.60 -20.32 13.86
N ALA A 143 8.76 -19.03 14.13
CA ALA A 143 10.06 -18.46 14.49
C ALA A 143 10.60 -19.16 15.76
N PRO A 144 11.89 -19.53 15.81
CA PRO A 144 12.46 -20.19 16.98
C PRO A 144 12.49 -19.21 18.16
N THR A 145 11.81 -19.57 19.25
CA THR A 145 11.86 -18.86 20.52
C THR A 145 13.27 -18.99 21.11
N MET A 146 14.10 -17.95 20.99
CA MET A 146 15.35 -17.88 21.74
C MET A 146 15.03 -17.75 23.23
N HIS A 147 15.27 -18.83 23.98
CA HIS A 147 15.32 -18.80 25.44
C HIS A 147 16.74 -18.39 25.85
N GLY A 148 16.84 -17.33 26.64
CA GLY A 148 18.03 -16.92 27.40
C GLY A 148 17.60 -16.50 28.79
#